data_AF-A0A944F217-F1
#
_entry.id   AF-A0A944F217-F1
#
_cell.length_a   1.000
_cell.length_b   1.000
_cell.length_c   1.000
_cell.angle_alpha   90.00
_cell.angle_beta   90.00
_cell.angle_gamma   90.00
#
_symmetry.space_group_name_H-M   'P 1'
#
loop_
_entity.id
_entity.type
_entity.pdbx_description
1 polymer ?
#
loop_
_entity_poly.entity_id
_entity_poly.type
_entity_poly.pdbx_seq_one_letter_code
_entity_poly.pdbx_strand_id
1 'polypeptide(L)'
;MDKDAGQPCPNLQADFRCGIHQRLRPQGFQGCTVYDCFGAGQQISQVTYAGQDWRQAPDTSRQMFALLPVVRQLHELLWYLTEALELERARALHGDLRGALTRIERLAQGSPDELLALDVAAHRQDVNALFLRTSELVRAGVTKGAEGAKGGKGKKGGKKKDRRGADLIGANLKGADLHGADLRGAYLIGADLRGADLRVADLIGADFRDADLSGADLAGSFFLTQSQLNAAKGDAGTRLPPALTRPSHW
;
A
#
# COMPACT_ATOMS: atom_id res chain seq x y z
N MET A 1 6.34 -13.38 -19.48
CA MET A 1 7.37 -14.40 -19.21
C MET A 1 6.74 -15.35 -18.24
N ASP A 2 6.46 -16.55 -18.69
CA ASP A 2 5.85 -17.57 -17.86
C ASP A 2 6.96 -18.42 -17.26
N LYS A 3 6.97 -18.52 -15.94
CA LYS A 3 7.85 -19.38 -15.17
C LYS A 3 7.08 -19.91 -13.97
N ASP A 4 7.45 -21.09 -13.52
CA ASP A 4 6.84 -21.66 -12.33
C ASP A 4 7.15 -20.84 -11.07
N ALA A 5 6.28 -20.98 -10.07
CA ALA A 5 6.55 -20.46 -8.73
C ALA A 5 7.82 -21.12 -8.17
N GLY A 6 8.63 -20.35 -7.44
CA GLY A 6 9.91 -20.81 -6.89
C GLY A 6 11.08 -20.85 -7.90
N GLN A 7 10.84 -20.69 -9.20
CA GLN A 7 11.94 -20.54 -10.16
C GLN A 7 12.50 -19.11 -10.13
N PRO A 8 13.82 -18.92 -9.98
CA PRO A 8 14.43 -17.59 -10.06
C PRO A 8 14.14 -16.90 -11.40
N CYS A 9 14.06 -15.57 -11.40
CA CYS A 9 13.95 -14.81 -12.64
C CYS A 9 15.21 -15.02 -13.50
N PRO A 10 15.11 -15.28 -14.82
CA PRO A 10 16.27 -15.38 -15.71
C PRO A 10 17.14 -14.12 -15.74
N ASN A 11 16.56 -12.95 -15.40
CA ASN A 11 17.29 -11.69 -15.28
C ASN A 11 17.97 -11.51 -13.92
N LEU A 12 17.89 -12.47 -13.00
CA LEU A 12 18.53 -12.41 -11.68
C LEU A 12 20.02 -12.74 -11.79
N GLN A 13 20.86 -11.76 -11.48
CA GLN A 13 22.30 -11.89 -11.56
C GLN A 13 22.88 -12.70 -10.38
N ALA A 14 24.19 -12.99 -10.45
CA ALA A 14 24.91 -13.73 -9.40
C ALA A 14 24.88 -13.02 -8.03
N ASP A 15 24.75 -11.69 -8.03
CA ASP A 15 24.71 -10.83 -6.85
C ASP A 15 23.28 -10.46 -6.41
N PHE A 16 22.27 -11.20 -6.87
CA PHE A 16 20.85 -11.00 -6.58
C PHE A 16 20.23 -9.70 -7.11
N ARG A 17 20.95 -8.92 -7.93
CA ARG A 17 20.39 -7.76 -8.61
C ARG A 17 19.64 -8.17 -9.89
N CYS A 18 18.69 -7.34 -10.29
CA CYS A 18 18.03 -7.51 -11.59
C CYS A 18 18.90 -6.90 -12.69
N GLY A 19 19.41 -7.73 -13.61
CA GLY A 19 20.31 -7.32 -14.70
C GLY A 19 19.67 -6.43 -15.75
N ILE A 20 18.35 -6.26 -15.72
CA ILE A 20 17.61 -5.37 -16.62
C ILE A 20 16.82 -4.29 -15.86
N HIS A 21 17.16 -4.00 -14.59
CA HIS A 21 16.35 -3.12 -13.72
C HIS A 21 15.98 -1.78 -14.39
N GLN A 22 16.95 -1.12 -15.03
CA GLN A 22 16.77 0.15 -15.74
C GLN A 22 15.89 0.06 -17.01
N ARG A 23 15.62 -1.15 -17.50
CA ARG A 23 14.87 -1.42 -18.75
C ARG A 23 13.63 -2.28 -18.51
N LEU A 24 13.21 -2.49 -17.25
CA LEU A 24 12.04 -3.33 -16.93
C LEU A 24 10.79 -2.86 -17.66
N ARG A 25 10.46 -1.56 -17.58
CA ARG A 25 9.28 -0.99 -18.24
C ARG A 25 9.29 -1.15 -19.76
N PRO A 26 10.31 -0.68 -20.52
CA PRO A 26 10.32 -0.83 -21.97
C PRO A 26 10.37 -2.30 -22.43
N GLN A 27 10.79 -3.24 -21.57
CA GLN A 27 10.76 -4.68 -21.86
C GLN A 27 9.48 -5.38 -21.39
N GLY A 28 8.45 -4.63 -20.96
CA GLY A 28 7.14 -5.19 -20.59
C GLY A 28 7.05 -5.73 -19.15
N PHE A 29 8.06 -5.54 -18.31
CA PHE A 29 8.07 -5.97 -16.90
C PHE A 29 7.49 -4.90 -15.96
N GLN A 30 6.35 -4.31 -16.31
CA GLN A 30 5.69 -3.29 -15.49
C GLN A 30 5.41 -3.81 -14.07
N GLY A 31 4.93 -5.06 -13.97
CA GLY A 31 4.69 -5.74 -12.68
C GLY A 31 5.91 -5.79 -11.75
N CYS A 32 7.12 -5.91 -12.31
CA CYS A 32 8.36 -5.92 -11.51
C CYS A 32 8.73 -4.53 -10.98
N THR A 33 8.24 -3.46 -11.60
CA THR A 33 8.52 -2.08 -11.16
C THR A 33 7.54 -1.54 -10.11
N VAL A 34 6.43 -2.25 -9.92
CA VAL A 34 5.39 -1.88 -8.94
C VAL A 34 5.42 -2.76 -7.69
N TYR A 35 6.15 -3.89 -7.73
CA TYR A 35 6.25 -4.78 -6.59
C TYR A 35 7.03 -4.14 -5.43
N ASP A 36 6.46 -4.26 -4.23
CA ASP A 36 7.12 -3.93 -2.97
C ASP A 36 6.95 -5.11 -1.99
N CYS A 37 7.98 -5.37 -1.21
CA CYS A 37 7.96 -6.39 -0.16
C CYS A 37 7.96 -5.80 1.26
N PHE A 38 7.99 -4.47 1.41
CA PHE A 38 8.00 -3.79 2.72
C PHE A 38 9.15 -4.26 3.63
N GLY A 39 10.28 -4.68 3.05
CA GLY A 39 11.44 -5.23 3.77
C GLY A 39 11.35 -6.71 4.13
N ALA A 40 10.30 -7.43 3.73
CA ALA A 40 10.14 -8.86 4.05
C ALA A 40 11.26 -9.73 3.47
N GLY A 41 11.81 -9.38 2.30
CA GLY A 41 12.95 -10.10 1.73
C GLY A 41 14.21 -9.97 2.60
N GLN A 42 14.49 -8.77 3.12
CA GLN A 42 15.58 -8.54 4.06
C GLN A 42 15.34 -9.26 5.38
N GLN A 43 14.11 -9.24 5.91
CA GLN A 43 13.76 -10.00 7.11
C GLN A 43 14.06 -11.49 6.95
N ILE A 44 13.58 -12.11 5.86
CA ILE A 44 13.83 -13.54 5.62
C ILE A 44 15.32 -13.82 5.45
N SER A 45 15.97 -13.13 4.51
CA SER A 45 17.36 -13.45 4.16
C SER A 45 18.36 -13.12 5.27
N GLN A 46 18.25 -11.95 5.89
CA GLN A 46 19.26 -11.46 6.83
C GLN A 46 18.95 -11.85 8.28
N VAL A 47 17.67 -11.93 8.66
CA VAL A 47 17.27 -12.19 10.04
C VAL A 47 16.88 -13.67 10.21
N THR A 48 15.86 -14.14 9.49
CA THR A 48 15.34 -15.51 9.66
C THR A 48 16.37 -16.59 9.29
N TYR A 49 17.16 -16.37 8.23
CA TYR A 49 18.21 -17.28 7.78
C TYR A 49 19.63 -16.78 8.06
N ALA A 50 19.78 -15.75 8.91
CA ALA A 50 21.08 -15.23 9.36
C ALA A 50 22.08 -14.92 8.22
N GLY A 51 21.59 -14.43 7.08
CA GLY A 51 22.39 -14.07 5.91
C GLY A 51 22.67 -15.22 4.94
N GLN A 52 22.23 -16.45 5.24
CA GLN A 52 22.39 -17.59 4.34
C GLN A 52 21.39 -17.53 3.18
N ASP A 53 21.91 -17.44 1.96
CA ASP A 53 21.09 -17.41 0.76
C ASP A 53 20.78 -18.82 0.21
N TRP A 54 19.70 -18.91 -0.58
CA TRP A 54 19.22 -20.16 -1.17
C TRP A 54 20.13 -20.76 -2.24
N ARG A 55 21.14 -20.04 -2.76
CA ARG A 55 22.16 -20.59 -3.67
C ARG A 55 23.27 -21.29 -2.89
N GLN A 56 23.64 -20.75 -1.74
CA GLN A 56 24.62 -21.36 -0.82
C GLN A 56 24.02 -22.51 -0.01
N ALA A 57 22.71 -22.46 0.28
CA ALA A 57 21.97 -23.54 0.93
C ALA A 57 20.71 -23.92 0.12
N PRO A 58 20.85 -24.72 -0.96
CA PRO A 58 19.73 -25.07 -1.84
C PRO A 58 18.55 -25.73 -1.14
N ASP A 59 18.80 -26.47 -0.05
CA ASP A 59 17.79 -27.18 0.72
C ASP A 59 16.80 -26.23 1.43
N THR A 60 17.18 -24.97 1.68
CA THR A 60 16.30 -23.98 2.33
C THR A 60 15.40 -23.23 1.34
N SER A 61 15.69 -23.31 0.04
CA SER A 61 15.05 -22.50 -1.01
C SER A 61 13.52 -22.57 -0.98
N ARG A 62 12.95 -23.79 -0.89
CA ARG A 62 11.50 -24.01 -0.87
C ARG A 62 10.85 -23.32 0.34
N GLN A 63 11.47 -23.43 1.50
CA GLN A 63 10.96 -22.83 2.74
C GLN A 63 11.06 -21.30 2.70
N MET A 64 12.21 -20.76 2.26
CA MET A 64 12.40 -19.31 2.08
C MET A 64 11.35 -18.70 1.14
N PHE A 65 11.05 -19.37 0.02
CA PHE A 65 10.04 -18.88 -0.94
C PHE A 65 8.61 -18.99 -0.39
N ALA A 66 8.31 -20.02 0.40
CA ALA A 66 7.01 -20.16 1.06
C ALA A 66 6.80 -19.11 2.16
N LEU A 67 7.87 -18.65 2.82
CA LEU A 67 7.82 -17.61 3.85
C LEU A 67 7.53 -16.21 3.30
N LEU A 68 8.02 -15.90 2.10
CA LEU A 68 7.91 -14.56 1.51
C LEU A 68 6.47 -13.99 1.53
N PRO A 69 5.42 -14.69 1.06
CA PRO A 69 4.06 -14.17 1.12
C PRO A 69 3.54 -13.98 2.54
N VAL A 70 4.00 -14.76 3.53
CA VAL A 70 3.62 -14.60 4.93
C VAL A 70 4.27 -13.36 5.52
N VAL A 71 5.60 -13.27 5.45
CA VAL A 71 6.37 -12.16 6.03
C VAL A 71 6.03 -10.84 5.34
N ARG A 72 5.81 -10.85 4.01
CA ARG A 72 5.35 -9.65 3.28
C ARG A 72 4.05 -9.10 3.84
N GLN A 73 3.08 -9.95 4.16
CA GLN A 73 1.80 -9.50 4.72
C GLN A 73 1.97 -8.93 6.13
N LEU A 74 2.83 -9.51 6.97
CA LEU A 74 3.16 -8.94 8.28
C LEU A 74 3.83 -7.57 8.12
N HIS A 75 4.81 -7.45 7.23
CA HIS A 75 5.52 -6.20 6.97
C HIS A 75 4.63 -5.11 6.37
N GLU A 76 3.66 -5.48 5.53
CA GLU A 76 2.63 -4.55 5.05
C GLU A 76 1.78 -4.02 6.22
N LEU A 77 1.41 -4.87 7.19
CA LEU A 77 0.73 -4.42 8.41
C LEU A 77 1.61 -3.48 9.23
N LEU A 78 2.91 -3.77 9.37
CA LEU A 78 3.87 -2.90 10.07
C LEU A 78 3.97 -1.52 9.41
N TRP A 79 3.96 -1.47 8.08
CA TRP A 79 3.95 -0.23 7.31
C TRP A 79 2.74 0.63 7.67
N TYR A 80 1.53 0.08 7.57
CA TYR A 80 0.30 0.82 7.88
C TYR A 80 0.18 1.16 9.38
N LEU A 81 0.63 0.29 10.29
CA LEU A 81 0.63 0.58 11.73
C LEU A 81 1.57 1.73 12.07
N THR A 82 2.74 1.79 11.43
CA THR A 82 3.69 2.89 11.58
C THR A 82 3.07 4.21 11.13
N GLU A 83 2.48 4.26 9.93
CA GLU A 83 1.81 5.47 9.45
C GLU A 83 0.63 5.87 10.36
N ALA A 84 -0.17 4.90 10.82
CA ALA A 84 -1.31 5.17 11.70
C ALA A 84 -0.89 5.87 13.01
N LEU A 85 0.32 5.61 13.50
CA LEU A 85 0.88 6.26 14.70
C LEU A 85 1.34 7.70 14.44
N GLU A 86 1.55 8.10 13.19
CA GLU A 86 1.87 9.48 12.81
C GLU A 86 0.61 10.34 12.62
N LEU A 87 -0.55 9.70 12.45
CA LEU A 87 -1.83 10.39 12.26
C LEU A 87 -2.34 10.99 13.57
N GLU A 88 -2.17 12.30 13.73
CA GLU A 88 -2.58 13.05 14.92
C GLU A 88 -4.06 12.84 15.29
N ARG A 89 -4.94 12.80 14.29
CA ARG A 89 -6.38 12.58 14.51
C ARG A 89 -6.69 11.20 15.10
N ALA A 90 -5.78 10.24 14.97
CA ALA A 90 -5.89 8.90 15.53
C ALA A 90 -5.20 8.75 16.90
N ARG A 91 -4.75 9.84 17.54
CA ARG A 91 -4.04 9.82 18.84
C ARG A 91 -4.76 9.00 19.91
N ALA A 92 -6.09 9.04 19.95
CA ALA A 92 -6.90 8.26 20.89
C ALA A 92 -6.72 6.73 20.75
N LEU A 93 -6.26 6.25 19.59
CA LEU A 93 -6.01 4.83 19.30
C LEU A 93 -4.53 4.44 19.40
N HIS A 94 -3.61 5.38 19.66
CA HIS A 94 -2.17 5.11 19.62
C HIS A 94 -1.73 4.00 20.59
N GLY A 95 -2.41 3.83 21.73
CA GLY A 95 -2.16 2.72 22.65
C GLY A 95 -2.42 1.35 21.97
N ASP A 96 -3.63 1.18 21.42
CA ASP A 96 -4.03 -0.04 20.71
C ASP A 96 -3.13 -0.30 19.48
N LEU A 97 -2.81 0.75 18.73
CA LEU A 97 -1.95 0.68 17.54
C LEU A 97 -0.51 0.27 17.89
N ARG A 98 0.09 0.80 18.97
CA ARG A 98 1.41 0.34 19.44
C ARG A 98 1.38 -1.11 19.90
N GLY A 99 0.32 -1.51 20.61
CA GLY A 99 0.14 -2.91 21.02
C GLY A 99 0.04 -3.86 19.81
N ALA A 100 -0.65 -3.43 18.75
CA ALA A 100 -0.68 -4.15 17.49
C ALA A 100 0.68 -4.19 16.79
N LEU A 101 1.39 -3.06 16.70
CA LEU A 101 2.72 -2.97 16.10
C LEU A 101 3.69 -3.96 16.77
N THR A 102 3.85 -3.88 18.10
CA THR A 102 4.73 -4.78 18.86
C THR A 102 4.37 -6.25 18.69
N ARG A 103 3.08 -6.58 18.58
CA ARG A 103 2.64 -7.96 18.32
C ARG A 103 3.07 -8.42 16.93
N ILE A 104 2.80 -7.63 15.88
CA ILE A 104 3.16 -8.00 14.51
C ILE A 104 4.70 -8.05 14.34
N GLU A 105 5.45 -7.16 14.98
CA GLU A 105 6.92 -7.19 14.98
C GLU A 105 7.45 -8.50 15.56
N ARG A 106 6.89 -8.94 16.69
CA ARG A 106 7.26 -10.22 17.31
C ARG A 106 6.94 -11.41 16.39
N LEU A 107 5.77 -11.41 15.75
CA LEU A 107 5.39 -12.47 14.81
C LEU A 107 6.35 -12.52 13.62
N ALA A 108 6.76 -11.37 13.06
CA ALA A 108 7.68 -11.29 11.93
C ALA A 108 9.11 -11.79 12.27
N GLN A 109 9.45 -11.90 13.56
CA GLN A 109 10.72 -12.43 14.07
C GLN A 109 10.65 -13.92 14.44
N GLY A 110 9.51 -14.58 14.22
CA GLY A 110 9.36 -16.02 14.47
C GLY A 110 10.31 -16.88 13.63
N SER A 111 10.52 -18.11 14.08
CA SER A 111 11.23 -19.12 13.31
C SER A 111 10.50 -19.47 12.00
N PRO A 112 11.17 -20.09 11.02
CA PRO A 112 10.54 -20.53 9.79
C PRO A 112 9.26 -21.35 9.99
N ASP A 113 9.26 -22.30 10.92
CA ASP A 113 8.11 -23.19 11.15
C ASP A 113 6.95 -22.46 11.84
N GLU A 114 7.25 -21.56 12.78
CA GLU A 114 6.23 -20.71 13.40
C GLU A 114 5.58 -19.79 12.37
N LEU A 115 6.38 -19.13 11.53
CA LEU A 115 5.90 -18.26 10.46
C LEU A 115 5.01 -19.01 9.47
N LEU A 116 5.38 -20.23 9.06
CA LEU A 116 4.56 -21.04 8.15
C LEU A 116 3.27 -21.55 8.78
N ALA A 117 3.24 -21.68 10.11
CA ALA A 117 2.04 -22.08 10.86
C ALA A 117 1.10 -20.91 11.18
N LEU A 118 1.49 -19.66 10.90
CA LEU A 118 0.67 -18.48 11.24
C LEU A 118 -0.63 -18.42 10.44
N ASP A 119 -1.72 -18.14 11.15
CA ASP A 119 -2.93 -17.60 10.56
C ASP A 119 -2.79 -16.09 10.35
N VAL A 120 -2.11 -15.73 9.26
CA VAL A 120 -1.90 -14.34 8.86
C VAL A 120 -3.23 -13.62 8.60
N ALA A 121 -4.26 -14.34 8.15
CA ALA A 121 -5.56 -13.75 7.86
C ALA A 121 -6.25 -13.27 9.14
N ALA A 122 -6.23 -14.07 10.22
CA ALA A 122 -6.75 -13.67 11.52
C ALA A 122 -6.05 -12.41 12.05
N HIS A 123 -4.71 -12.36 12.00
CA HIS A 123 -3.96 -11.18 12.43
C HIS A 123 -4.27 -9.94 11.59
N ARG A 124 -4.44 -10.10 10.27
CA ARG A 124 -4.86 -9.00 9.39
C ARG A 124 -6.27 -8.50 9.76
N GLN A 125 -7.21 -9.39 10.06
CA GLN A 125 -8.57 -9.01 10.46
C GLN A 125 -8.56 -8.19 11.75
N ASP A 126 -7.81 -8.62 12.76
CA ASP A 126 -7.67 -7.91 14.04
C ASP A 126 -7.12 -6.49 13.83
N VAL A 127 -6.04 -6.36 13.06
CA VAL A 127 -5.41 -5.06 12.80
C VAL A 127 -6.31 -4.18 11.91
N ASN A 128 -7.05 -4.77 10.97
CA ASN A 128 -7.97 -4.04 10.11
C ASN A 128 -9.10 -3.34 10.90
N ALA A 129 -9.54 -3.91 12.03
CA ALA A 129 -10.50 -3.23 12.91
C ALA A 129 -9.93 -1.90 13.47
N LEU A 130 -8.63 -1.86 13.77
CA LEU A 130 -7.94 -0.62 14.17
C LEU A 130 -7.84 0.36 13.02
N PHE A 131 -7.46 -0.10 11.82
CA PHE A 131 -7.37 0.76 10.64
C PHE A 131 -8.72 1.40 10.25
N LEU A 132 -9.83 0.68 10.39
CA LEU A 132 -11.15 1.23 10.17
C LEU A 132 -11.46 2.38 11.15
N ARG A 133 -11.22 2.18 12.45
CA ARG A 133 -11.41 3.24 13.47
C ARG A 133 -10.47 4.43 13.25
N THR A 134 -9.21 4.17 12.86
CA THR A 134 -8.25 5.21 12.48
C THR A 134 -8.76 6.04 11.31
N SER A 135 -9.23 5.39 10.25
CA SER A 135 -9.81 6.03 9.06
C SER A 135 -11.00 6.93 9.41
N GLU A 136 -11.91 6.43 10.26
CA GLU A 136 -13.07 7.20 10.72
C GLU A 136 -12.66 8.48 11.47
N LEU A 137 -11.69 8.39 12.39
CA LEU A 137 -11.19 9.54 13.15
C LEU A 137 -10.51 10.58 12.25
N VAL A 138 -9.66 10.12 11.32
CA VAL A 138 -8.95 10.99 10.38
C VAL A 138 -9.94 11.73 9.48
N ARG A 139 -11.00 11.05 9.03
CA ARG A 139 -11.99 11.59 8.08
C ARG A 139 -13.14 12.36 8.72
N ALA A 140 -13.38 12.23 10.03
CA ALA A 140 -14.51 12.86 10.74
C ALA A 140 -14.58 14.39 10.58
N GLY A 141 -13.44 15.07 10.40
CA GLY A 141 -13.37 16.52 10.22
C GLY A 141 -13.65 17.01 8.79
N VAL A 142 -13.62 16.12 7.80
CA VAL A 142 -13.71 16.48 6.37
C VAL A 142 -15.16 16.56 5.89
N THR A 143 -16.05 15.72 6.43
CA THR A 143 -17.47 15.67 6.03
C THR A 143 -18.28 16.89 6.48
N LYS A 144 -17.69 17.79 7.29
CA LYS A 144 -18.33 19.02 7.79
C LYS A 144 -17.90 20.29 7.03
N GLY A 145 -16.92 20.20 6.12
CA GLY A 145 -16.18 21.35 5.61
C GLY A 145 -16.29 21.66 4.11
N ALA A 146 -17.28 21.14 3.38
CA ALA A 146 -17.54 21.55 2.00
C ALA A 146 -18.19 22.96 1.89
N GLU A 147 -17.97 23.84 2.87
CA GLU A 147 -18.44 25.24 2.92
C GLU A 147 -17.44 26.19 2.23
N GLY A 148 -16.93 25.81 1.07
CA GLY A 148 -16.05 26.64 0.22
C GLY A 148 -16.61 26.94 -1.17
N ALA A 149 -17.65 26.24 -1.61
CA ALA A 149 -18.34 26.54 -2.86
C ALA A 149 -19.38 27.63 -2.62
N LYS A 150 -19.07 28.85 -3.06
CA LYS A 150 -19.96 30.02 -3.03
C LYS A 150 -21.37 29.66 -3.53
N GLY A 151 -22.39 29.85 -2.68
CA GLY A 151 -23.75 30.18 -3.13
C GLY A 151 -24.88 29.13 -2.98
N GLY A 152 -24.83 28.19 -2.04
CA GLY A 152 -25.93 27.23 -1.83
C GLY A 152 -26.41 27.17 -0.38
N LYS A 153 -27.70 27.46 -0.14
CA LYS A 153 -28.39 27.35 1.16
C LYS A 153 -28.11 26.00 1.85
N GLY A 154 -27.87 26.07 3.16
CA GLY A 154 -27.42 24.98 4.03
C GLY A 154 -28.09 23.63 3.78
N LYS A 155 -27.27 22.61 3.53
CA LYS A 155 -27.68 21.20 3.52
C LYS A 155 -27.02 20.51 4.72
N LYS A 156 -27.86 20.17 5.71
CA LYS A 156 -27.47 19.34 6.87
C LYS A 156 -26.81 18.05 6.39
N GLY A 157 -25.58 17.79 6.86
CA GLY A 157 -24.90 16.48 6.82
C GLY A 157 -24.33 16.11 5.45
N GLY A 158 -23.06 16.44 5.19
CA GLY A 158 -22.32 15.85 4.08
C GLY A 158 -22.30 14.33 4.20
N LYS A 159 -22.91 13.62 3.24
CA LYS A 159 -22.93 12.15 3.20
C LYS A 159 -21.49 11.63 3.18
N LYS A 160 -21.14 10.69 4.07
CA LYS A 160 -19.85 10.00 4.03
C LYS A 160 -19.61 9.46 2.61
N LYS A 161 -18.48 9.82 1.99
CA LYS A 161 -18.07 9.33 0.66
C LYS A 161 -17.50 7.92 0.80
N ASP A 162 -18.35 6.95 1.14
CA ASP A 162 -17.97 5.53 1.24
C ASP A 162 -17.95 4.90 -0.16
N ARG A 163 -16.77 4.48 -0.62
CA ARG A 163 -16.51 3.81 -1.90
C ARG A 163 -15.64 2.56 -1.70
N ARG A 164 -15.72 1.93 -0.53
CA ARG A 164 -14.97 0.71 -0.22
C ARG A 164 -15.34 -0.41 -1.20
N GLY A 165 -14.32 -1.07 -1.76
CA GLY A 165 -14.49 -2.15 -2.72
C GLY A 165 -15.23 -1.75 -4.01
N ALA A 166 -15.38 -0.45 -4.27
CA ALA A 166 -16.12 0.01 -5.45
C ALA A 166 -15.39 -0.40 -6.73
N ASP A 167 -16.15 -0.92 -7.69
CA ASP A 167 -15.68 -1.06 -9.06
C ASP A 167 -15.74 0.30 -9.76
N LEU A 168 -14.57 0.87 -10.02
CA LEU A 168 -14.35 2.16 -10.67
C LEU A 168 -13.38 1.99 -11.86
N ILE A 169 -13.30 0.78 -12.42
CA ILE A 169 -12.41 0.48 -13.53
C ILE A 169 -12.77 1.36 -14.72
N GLY A 170 -11.78 2.08 -15.25
CA GLY A 170 -11.96 3.01 -16.38
C GLY A 170 -12.87 4.21 -16.09
N ALA A 171 -13.25 4.45 -14.84
CA ALA A 171 -14.18 5.52 -14.50
C ALA A 171 -13.59 6.90 -14.82
N ASN A 172 -14.41 7.80 -15.37
CA ASN A 172 -14.05 9.21 -15.51
C ASN A 172 -14.34 9.95 -14.20
N LEU A 173 -13.28 10.21 -13.43
CA LEU A 173 -13.27 10.92 -12.16
C LEU A 173 -12.41 12.19 -12.24
N LYS A 174 -12.23 12.73 -13.45
CA LYS A 174 -11.45 13.95 -13.70
C LYS A 174 -12.03 15.11 -12.88
N GLY A 175 -11.19 15.75 -12.08
CA GLY A 175 -11.57 16.86 -11.21
C GLY A 175 -12.53 16.48 -10.09
N ALA A 176 -12.74 15.18 -9.83
CA ALA A 176 -13.66 14.75 -8.80
C ALA A 176 -13.20 15.17 -7.41
N ASP A 177 -14.14 15.65 -6.60
CA ASP A 177 -13.91 15.84 -5.18
C ASP A 177 -14.04 14.49 -4.46
N LEU A 178 -12.90 13.83 -4.23
CA LEU A 178 -12.74 12.62 -3.43
C LEU A 178 -12.12 12.94 -2.05
N HIS A 179 -12.13 14.22 -1.63
CA HIS A 179 -11.62 14.64 -0.33
C HIS A 179 -12.39 13.90 0.77
N GLY A 180 -11.65 13.18 1.62
CA GLY A 180 -12.24 12.36 2.68
C GLY A 180 -12.96 11.10 2.20
N ALA A 181 -12.72 10.62 0.98
CA ALA A 181 -13.32 9.38 0.48
C ALA A 181 -12.76 8.14 1.19
N ASP A 182 -13.62 7.14 1.37
CA ASP A 182 -13.20 5.79 1.75
C ASP A 182 -12.99 5.00 0.45
N LEU A 183 -11.75 4.78 0.03
CA LEU A 183 -11.43 4.05 -1.20
C LEU A 183 -10.77 2.70 -0.89
N ARG A 184 -10.94 2.18 0.33
CA ARG A 184 -10.32 0.91 0.72
C ARG A 184 -10.72 -0.20 -0.23
N GLY A 185 -9.75 -0.86 -0.85
CA GLY A 185 -9.99 -1.95 -1.79
C GLY A 185 -10.73 -1.54 -3.08
N ALA A 186 -10.90 -0.25 -3.37
CA ALA A 186 -11.56 0.18 -4.60
C ALA A 186 -10.72 -0.18 -5.83
N TYR A 187 -11.38 -0.65 -6.90
CA TYR A 187 -10.74 -0.97 -8.17
C TYR A 187 -10.75 0.27 -9.07
N LEU A 188 -9.64 1.02 -9.11
CA LEU A 188 -9.47 2.24 -9.90
C LEU A 188 -8.64 1.98 -11.17
N ILE A 189 -8.59 0.73 -11.64
CA ILE A 189 -7.75 0.31 -12.75
C ILE A 189 -8.09 1.12 -14.00
N GLY A 190 -7.11 1.84 -14.56
CA GLY A 190 -7.32 2.69 -15.74
C GLY A 190 -8.29 3.88 -15.54
N ALA A 191 -8.67 4.22 -14.31
CA ALA A 191 -9.54 5.37 -14.05
C ALA A 191 -8.85 6.69 -14.39
N ASP A 192 -9.61 7.66 -14.92
CA ASP A 192 -9.15 9.04 -15.13
C ASP A 192 -9.40 9.84 -13.86
N LEU A 193 -8.35 10.09 -13.07
CA LEU A 193 -8.38 10.86 -11.83
C LEU A 193 -7.68 12.22 -11.99
N ARG A 194 -7.51 12.71 -13.22
CA ARG A 194 -6.74 13.93 -13.47
C ARG A 194 -7.34 15.10 -12.71
N GLY A 195 -6.52 15.81 -11.94
CA GLY A 195 -6.97 16.95 -11.13
C GLY A 195 -7.95 16.59 -10.00
N ALA A 196 -8.15 15.32 -9.67
CA ALA A 196 -9.01 14.92 -8.56
C ALA A 196 -8.40 15.34 -7.20
N ASP A 197 -9.26 15.68 -6.25
CA ASP A 197 -8.86 15.96 -4.88
C ASP A 197 -9.01 14.69 -4.05
N LEU A 198 -7.90 14.05 -3.67
CA LEU A 198 -7.82 12.82 -2.89
C LEU A 198 -7.30 13.07 -1.47
N ARG A 199 -7.23 14.33 -1.03
CA ARG A 199 -6.78 14.66 0.33
C ARG A 199 -7.64 13.91 1.34
N VAL A 200 -7.03 13.45 2.43
CA VAL A 200 -7.71 12.73 3.52
C VAL A 200 -8.50 11.50 3.04
N ALA A 201 -8.22 10.97 1.85
CA ALA A 201 -8.77 9.70 1.40
C ALA A 201 -8.04 8.54 2.08
N ASP A 202 -8.79 7.51 2.46
CA ASP A 202 -8.24 6.22 2.89
C ASP A 202 -7.96 5.36 1.66
N LEU A 203 -6.70 5.00 1.46
CA LEU A 203 -6.23 4.30 0.25
C LEU A 203 -5.75 2.86 0.52
N ILE A 204 -6.05 2.26 1.69
CA ILE A 204 -5.67 0.85 1.95
C ILE A 204 -6.18 -0.06 0.83
N GLY A 205 -5.27 -0.69 0.11
CA GLY A 205 -5.59 -1.67 -0.93
C GLY A 205 -6.33 -1.10 -2.15
N ALA A 206 -6.44 0.22 -2.32
CA ALA A 206 -6.96 0.80 -3.55
C ALA A 206 -6.05 0.43 -4.74
N ASP A 207 -6.64 -0.05 -5.82
CA ASP A 207 -5.91 -0.52 -7.00
C ASP A 207 -5.81 0.58 -8.07
N PHE A 208 -4.67 1.24 -8.13
CA PHE A 208 -4.39 2.33 -9.07
C PHE A 208 -3.66 1.88 -10.35
N ARG A 209 -3.64 0.58 -10.68
CA ARG A 209 -2.97 0.10 -11.89
C ARG A 209 -3.46 0.87 -13.13
N ASP A 210 -2.54 1.53 -13.82
CA ASP A 210 -2.80 2.36 -15.01
C ASP A 210 -3.76 3.54 -14.82
N ALA A 211 -4.15 3.87 -13.59
CA ALA A 211 -4.94 5.07 -13.29
C ALA A 211 -4.15 6.34 -13.62
N ASP A 212 -4.82 7.38 -14.11
CA ASP A 212 -4.21 8.68 -14.44
C ASP A 212 -4.44 9.69 -13.31
N LEU A 213 -3.41 9.92 -12.49
CA LEU A 213 -3.40 10.87 -11.38
C LEU A 213 -2.83 12.24 -11.76
N SER A 214 -2.60 12.56 -13.04
CA SER A 214 -1.95 13.81 -13.45
C SER A 214 -2.69 15.03 -12.88
N GLY A 215 -1.96 15.90 -12.18
CA GLY A 215 -2.50 17.07 -11.47
C GLY A 215 -3.39 16.77 -10.25
N ALA A 216 -3.58 15.51 -9.84
CA ALA A 216 -4.38 15.17 -8.65
C ALA A 216 -3.66 15.58 -7.34
N ASP A 217 -4.44 15.85 -6.29
CA ASP A 217 -3.91 16.18 -4.96
C ASP A 217 -4.09 15.02 -3.98
N LEU A 218 -3.01 14.28 -3.73
CA LEU A 218 -2.92 13.21 -2.74
C LEU A 218 -2.14 13.65 -1.48
N ALA A 219 -1.74 14.91 -1.34
CA ALA A 219 -0.76 15.33 -0.32
C ALA A 219 -1.21 15.07 1.14
N GLY A 220 -2.51 14.90 1.37
CA GLY A 220 -3.07 14.53 2.67
C GLY A 220 -3.80 13.18 2.70
N SER A 221 -3.71 12.36 1.65
CA SER A 221 -4.22 10.98 1.71
C SER A 221 -3.37 10.15 2.67
N PHE A 222 -3.94 9.08 3.22
CA PHE A 222 -3.24 8.20 4.14
C PHE A 222 -3.41 6.73 3.72
N PHE A 223 -2.47 5.90 4.19
CA PHE A 223 -2.34 4.50 3.80
C PHE A 223 -2.09 4.28 2.30
N LEU A 224 -1.43 5.24 1.67
CA LEU A 224 -0.94 5.13 0.30
C LEU A 224 0.48 4.56 0.32
N THR A 225 0.73 3.56 -0.51
CA THR A 225 2.04 2.92 -0.62
C THR A 225 2.78 3.38 -1.87
N GLN A 226 4.11 3.26 -1.86
CA GLN A 226 4.93 3.52 -3.04
C GLN A 226 4.55 2.59 -4.21
N SER A 227 4.20 1.34 -3.93
CA SER A 227 3.74 0.37 -4.94
C SER A 227 2.51 0.85 -5.71
N GLN A 228 1.52 1.41 -5.00
CA GLN A 228 0.31 1.97 -5.61
C GLN A 228 0.63 3.16 -6.52
N LEU A 229 1.53 4.06 -6.10
CA LEU A 229 1.99 5.17 -6.94
C LEU A 229 2.76 4.69 -8.16
N ASN A 230 3.66 3.73 -7.99
CA ASN A 230 4.44 3.16 -9.08
C ASN A 230 3.55 2.52 -10.15
N ALA A 231 2.38 2.00 -9.75
CA ALA A 231 1.41 1.38 -10.65
C ALA A 231 0.56 2.39 -11.44
N ALA A 232 0.51 3.65 -10.99
CA ALA A 232 -0.26 4.71 -11.62
C ALA A 232 0.60 5.55 -12.59
N LYS A 233 -0.10 6.42 -13.32
CA LYS A 233 0.48 7.54 -14.07
C LYS A 233 0.27 8.82 -13.26
N GLY A 234 1.20 9.75 -13.39
CA GLY A 234 1.09 11.08 -12.82
C GLY A 234 2.01 12.01 -13.58
N ASP A 235 2.18 13.21 -13.06
CA ASP A 235 3.02 14.26 -13.65
C ASP A 235 3.63 15.15 -12.55
N ALA A 236 4.40 16.17 -12.94
CA ALA A 236 4.97 17.14 -12.00
C ALA A 236 3.92 17.89 -11.14
N GLY A 237 2.68 18.01 -11.64
CA GLY A 237 1.57 18.66 -10.94
C GLY A 237 0.88 17.76 -9.90
N THR A 238 1.09 16.45 -9.97
CA THR A 238 0.51 15.49 -9.03
C THR A 238 1.14 15.70 -7.65
N ARG A 239 0.33 16.01 -6.63
CA ARG A 239 0.83 16.30 -5.27
C ARG A 239 0.77 15.04 -4.42
N LEU A 240 1.88 14.72 -3.74
CA LEU A 240 2.05 13.46 -3.01
C LEU A 240 2.26 13.70 -1.51
N PRO A 241 1.94 12.71 -0.65
CA PRO A 241 2.37 12.70 0.73
C PRO A 241 3.91 12.82 0.83
N PRO A 242 4.48 13.57 1.80
CA PRO A 242 5.92 13.78 1.91
C PRO A 242 6.76 12.51 2.06
N ALA A 243 6.19 11.44 2.61
CA ALA A 243 6.87 10.16 2.81
C ALA A 243 7.06 9.35 1.52
N LEU A 244 6.38 9.72 0.42
CA LEU A 244 6.40 8.99 -0.84
C LEU A 244 7.23 9.72 -1.89
N THR A 245 7.90 8.94 -2.74
CA THR A 245 8.74 9.46 -3.82
C THR A 245 7.95 9.48 -5.12
N ARG A 246 8.06 10.57 -5.87
CA ARG A 246 7.51 10.65 -7.23
C ARG A 246 8.15 9.56 -8.10
N PRO A 247 7.37 8.66 -8.72
CA PRO A 247 7.94 7.67 -9.63
C PRO A 247 8.66 8.33 -10.80
N SER A 248 9.81 7.79 -11.22
CA SER A 248 10.64 8.38 -12.27
C SER A 248 10.03 8.34 -13.67
N HIS A 249 8.96 7.57 -13.87
CA HIS A 249 8.22 7.45 -15.12
C HIS A 249 7.03 8.41 -15.23
N TRP A 250 6.84 9.28 -14.23
CA TRP A 250 5.85 10.37 -14.22
C TRP A 250 6.41 11.66 -14.83
#